data_AF-A0A812JVP0-F1
#
_entry.id   AF-A0A812JVP0-F1
#
_cell.length_a   1.000
_cell.length_b   1.000
_cell.length_c   1.000
_cell.angle_alpha   90.00
_cell.angle_beta   90.00
_cell.angle_gamma   90.00
#
_symmetry.space_group_name_H-M   'P 1'
#
loop_
_entity.id
_entity.type
_entity.pdbx_description
1 polymer ?
#
loop_
_entity_poly.entity_id
_entity_poly.type
_entity_poly.pdbx_seq_one_letter_code
_entity_poly.pdbx_strand_id
1 'polypeptide(L)'
;LGGDILWLAPTDVRRVLGYRVYLSTGLRAGQPRSLIGSEIAVGATQNFLPAESAMQTWTHVAVFTRSQLVEQTTPAGASISDTSSSVSAMDFPDDDLDQFEIGGLLSWKNPSDFSEVIDYEVYLAEDSNGTNRSYLGNVSVGTNSFDVPAETGLQSFSHLVVYTRSPLVEQSTPEALRIIETVASVSAISFVDLDLDTDELGGRLLWQEPASTERVEFYVVYLALDSVGTGGEVPVGTQRTTLPTVNITALDILYDTPRQNFSHLVIYTRSSLAEQTTPVAAALSDTFATVSNVTFADYDLDATDIGGPLTWDPPGDVSEVVTYIVYLARA
;
A
#
# COMPACT_ATOMS: atom_id res chain seq x y z
N LEU A 1 22.07 2.06 26.53
CA LEU A 1 21.59 2.01 27.94
C LEU A 1 20.77 3.26 28.26
N GLY A 2 19.84 3.16 29.21
CA GLY A 2 19.09 4.29 29.75
C GLY A 2 18.10 3.82 30.82
N GLY A 3 17.52 4.78 31.55
CA GLY A 3 16.45 4.52 32.53
C GLY A 3 16.83 4.84 33.98
N ASP A 4 15.96 4.45 34.90
CA ASP A 4 16.11 4.73 36.32
C ASP A 4 16.98 3.70 37.04
N ILE A 5 17.98 4.18 37.75
CA ILE A 5 18.81 3.40 38.66
C ILE A 5 18.22 3.55 40.05
N LEU A 6 17.61 2.50 40.58
CA LEU A 6 16.97 2.48 41.89
C LEU A 6 17.85 1.81 42.95
N TRP A 7 17.85 2.33 44.17
CA TRP A 7 18.51 1.69 45.31
C TRP A 7 17.76 1.92 46.62
N LEU A 8 18.02 1.04 47.59
CA LEU A 8 17.57 1.22 48.97
C LEU A 8 18.56 2.10 49.72
N ALA A 9 18.05 3.13 50.40
CA ALA A 9 18.88 3.96 51.28
C ALA A 9 19.43 3.13 52.46
N PRO A 10 20.63 3.44 52.98
CA PRO A 10 21.16 2.82 54.19
C PRO A 10 20.22 3.03 55.39
N THR A 11 20.17 2.04 56.28
CA THR A 11 19.34 2.08 57.49
C THR A 11 19.79 3.14 58.51
N ASP A 12 21.06 3.56 58.47
CA ASP A 12 21.60 4.68 59.25
C ASP A 12 22.32 5.67 58.32
N VAL A 13 21.72 6.85 58.18
CA VAL A 13 22.22 7.92 57.30
C VAL A 13 23.01 9.00 58.04
N ARG A 14 23.21 8.90 59.37
CA ARG A 14 23.86 9.96 60.18
C ARG A 14 25.27 10.35 59.72
N ARG A 15 25.93 9.47 58.97
CA ARG A 15 27.29 9.68 58.43
C ARG A 15 27.34 9.71 56.90
N VAL A 16 26.18 9.66 56.24
CA VAL A 16 26.06 9.70 54.78
C VAL A 16 25.82 11.15 54.36
N LEU A 17 26.74 11.71 53.59
CA LEU A 17 26.62 13.04 53.01
C LEU A 17 25.96 13.02 51.63
N GLY A 18 26.02 11.86 50.95
CA GLY A 18 25.42 11.66 49.64
C GLY A 18 25.78 10.31 49.03
N TYR A 19 25.35 10.13 47.79
CA TYR A 19 25.62 8.95 46.98
C TYR A 19 26.38 9.31 45.70
N ARG A 20 27.16 8.36 45.21
CA ARG A 20 27.78 8.44 43.88
C ARG A 20 27.47 7.18 43.11
N VAL A 21 26.98 7.35 41.89
CA VAL A 21 26.56 6.26 41.02
C VAL A 21 27.57 6.14 39.89
N TYR A 22 28.02 4.92 39.60
CA TYR A 22 29.03 4.67 38.58
C TYR A 22 28.59 3.53 37.66
N LEU A 23 29.03 3.60 36.41
CA LEU A 23 29.22 2.41 35.57
C LEU A 23 30.55 1.75 35.98
N SER A 24 30.58 0.42 36.08
CA SER A 24 31.74 -0.34 36.56
C SER A 24 31.89 -1.68 35.85
N THR A 25 33.11 -2.22 35.79
CA THR A 25 33.38 -3.59 35.29
C THR A 25 33.10 -4.67 36.34
N GLY A 26 32.76 -4.27 37.57
CA GLY A 26 32.36 -5.17 38.65
C GLY A 26 32.06 -4.45 39.96
N LEU A 27 31.58 -5.17 40.97
CA LEU A 27 31.18 -4.61 42.26
C LEU A 27 32.27 -4.69 43.34
N ARG A 28 33.51 -5.07 42.99
CA ARG A 28 34.62 -5.15 43.93
C ARG A 28 35.37 -3.82 44.02
N ALA A 29 35.95 -3.54 45.17
CA ALA A 29 36.83 -2.39 45.36
C ALA A 29 37.98 -2.40 44.34
N GLY A 30 38.31 -1.22 43.80
CA GLY A 30 39.42 -1.03 42.87
C GLY A 30 39.13 -1.39 41.40
N GLN A 31 37.90 -1.77 41.06
CA GLN A 31 37.49 -1.93 39.65
C GLN A 31 37.45 -0.57 38.93
N PRO A 32 37.81 -0.53 37.63
CA PRO A 32 37.54 0.62 36.78
C PRO A 32 36.09 1.06 36.91
N ARG A 33 35.87 2.38 36.95
CA ARG A 33 34.53 2.96 37.07
C ARG A 33 34.44 4.35 36.45
N SER A 34 33.25 4.71 35.95
CA SER A 34 32.94 6.03 35.40
C SER A 34 31.74 6.61 36.13
N LEU A 35 31.87 7.85 36.64
CA LEU A 35 30.80 8.51 37.38
C LEU A 35 29.63 8.84 36.45
N ILE A 36 28.41 8.55 36.90
CA ILE A 36 27.17 8.91 36.23
C ILE A 36 26.65 10.19 36.88
N GLY A 37 26.69 11.30 36.14
CA GLY A 37 26.23 12.60 36.63
C GLY A 37 27.10 13.14 37.77
N SER A 38 26.46 13.65 38.82
CA SER A 38 27.12 14.26 39.98
C SER A 38 26.76 13.54 41.28
N GLU A 39 27.33 14.02 42.39
CA GLU A 39 26.96 13.53 43.72
C GLU A 39 25.48 13.81 44.02
N ILE A 40 24.81 12.81 44.59
CA ILE A 40 23.37 12.80 44.84
C ILE A 40 23.15 13.00 46.34
N ALA A 41 22.17 13.83 46.71
CA ALA A 41 21.89 14.13 48.10
C ALA A 41 21.48 12.89 48.92
N VAL A 42 21.81 12.89 50.22
CA VAL A 42 21.33 11.87 51.16
C VAL A 42 19.80 11.83 51.18
N GLY A 43 19.23 10.61 51.23
CA GLY A 43 17.79 10.38 51.16
C GLY A 43 17.23 10.13 49.75
N ALA A 44 17.99 10.43 48.69
CA ALA A 44 17.62 9.99 47.34
C ALA A 44 17.74 8.46 47.21
N THR A 45 16.84 7.88 46.43
CA THR A 45 16.77 6.42 46.14
C THR A 45 16.77 6.12 44.64
N GLN A 46 17.00 7.13 43.80
CA GLN A 46 17.01 7.01 42.36
C GLN A 46 17.99 7.97 41.69
N ASN A 47 18.53 7.56 40.55
CA ASN A 47 19.30 8.40 39.64
C ASN A 47 18.91 8.05 38.20
N PHE A 48 18.83 9.05 37.33
CA PHE A 48 18.46 8.84 35.94
C PHE A 48 19.71 8.68 35.07
N LEU A 49 19.74 7.64 34.24
CA LEU A 49 20.71 7.46 33.16
C LEU A 49 20.02 7.84 31.84
N PRO A 50 20.52 8.86 31.10
CA PRO A 50 19.96 9.23 29.81
C PRO A 50 19.89 8.04 28.85
N ALA A 51 18.83 7.98 28.04
CA ALA A 51 18.73 7.06 26.91
C ALA A 51 19.94 7.22 25.96
N GLU A 52 20.24 6.18 25.19
CA GLU A 52 21.39 6.13 24.28
C GLU A 52 22.76 6.33 24.97
N SER A 53 22.84 6.11 26.29
CA SER A 53 24.13 6.07 26.99
C SER A 53 24.93 4.84 26.53
N ALA A 54 26.14 5.06 26.03
CA ALA A 54 27.03 4.01 25.55
C ALA A 54 27.45 3.06 26.69
N MET A 55 27.19 1.76 26.53
CA MET A 55 27.57 0.73 27.51
C MET A 55 29.09 0.57 27.65
N GLN A 56 29.84 0.76 26.56
CA GLN A 56 31.29 0.50 26.49
C GLN A 56 31.62 -0.90 27.05
N THR A 57 32.64 -1.01 27.90
CA THR A 57 33.03 -2.26 28.57
C THR A 57 32.39 -2.41 29.96
N TRP A 58 31.46 -1.54 30.34
CA TRP A 58 30.85 -1.56 31.67
C TRP A 58 29.80 -2.67 31.77
N THR A 59 29.80 -3.38 32.89
CA THR A 59 28.92 -4.55 33.11
C THR A 59 28.00 -4.39 34.31
N HIS A 60 28.23 -3.38 35.15
CA HIS A 60 27.48 -3.15 36.38
C HIS A 60 27.21 -1.66 36.59
N VAL A 61 26.11 -1.38 37.30
CA VAL A 61 25.88 -0.09 37.95
C VAL A 61 26.20 -0.25 39.43
N ALA A 62 26.99 0.68 39.98
CA ALA A 62 27.44 0.66 41.36
C ALA A 62 27.09 1.98 42.07
N VAL A 63 26.41 1.89 43.20
CA VAL A 63 26.03 3.00 44.09
C VAL A 63 26.88 2.95 45.36
N PHE A 64 27.60 4.02 45.62
CA PHE A 64 28.46 4.19 46.79
C PHE A 64 27.90 5.25 47.72
N THR A 65 27.97 5.00 49.02
CA THR A 65 27.75 6.04 50.03
C THR A 65 29.02 6.84 50.26
N ARG A 66 28.88 8.15 50.51
CA ARG A 66 30.00 9.03 50.84
C ARG A 66 29.84 9.62 52.23
N SER A 67 30.93 9.64 53.00
CA SER A 67 31.02 10.33 54.29
C SER A 67 31.90 11.58 54.20
N GLN A 68 32.07 12.30 55.31
CA GLN A 68 33.00 13.42 55.40
C GLN A 68 34.46 13.02 55.13
N LEU A 69 34.82 11.77 55.41
CA LEU A 69 36.20 11.30 55.31
C LEU A 69 36.46 10.63 53.95
N VAL A 70 35.62 9.69 53.57
CA VAL A 70 35.82 8.84 52.38
C VAL A 70 34.50 8.32 51.82
N GLU A 71 34.56 7.89 50.56
CA GLU A 71 33.55 7.03 49.94
C GLU A 71 33.69 5.59 50.47
N GLN A 72 32.58 4.86 50.54
CA GLN A 72 32.55 3.44 50.88
C GLN A 72 33.38 2.62 49.88
N THR A 73 33.96 1.51 50.32
CA THR A 73 34.77 0.62 49.45
C THR A 73 33.94 -0.49 48.79
N THR A 74 32.78 -0.80 49.35
CA THR A 74 31.87 -1.85 48.86
C THR A 74 30.56 -1.21 48.41
N PRO A 75 30.28 -1.17 47.09
CA PRO A 75 29.03 -0.59 46.59
C PRO A 75 27.85 -1.55 46.76
N ALA A 76 26.64 -0.99 46.78
CA ALA A 76 25.46 -1.70 46.31
C ALA A 76 25.42 -1.60 44.79
N GLY A 77 24.97 -2.62 44.08
CA GLY A 77 24.92 -2.54 42.63
C GLY A 77 24.22 -3.72 41.97
N ALA A 78 24.01 -3.58 40.68
CA ALA A 78 23.35 -4.57 39.84
C ALA A 78 24.13 -4.74 38.53
N SER A 79 24.02 -5.91 37.92
CA SER A 79 24.52 -6.13 36.56
C SER A 79 23.67 -5.34 35.56
N ILE A 80 24.31 -4.82 34.53
CA ILE A 80 23.64 -4.22 33.39
C ILE A 80 23.13 -5.35 32.50
N SER A 81 21.86 -5.28 32.12
CA SER A 81 21.28 -6.12 31.07
C SER A 81 20.88 -5.22 29.93
N ASP A 82 21.26 -5.57 28.72
CA ASP A 82 20.88 -4.88 27.49
C ASP A 82 20.14 -5.89 26.62
N THR A 83 18.89 -5.58 26.28
CA THR A 83 17.99 -6.49 25.55
C THR A 83 17.58 -5.82 24.25
N SER A 84 17.85 -6.50 23.12
CA SER A 84 17.33 -6.09 21.82
C SER A 84 15.96 -6.74 21.61
N SER A 85 14.93 -5.92 21.46
CA SER A 85 13.55 -6.37 21.24
C SER A 85 13.11 -6.02 19.82
N SER A 86 13.77 -6.56 18.81
CA SER A 86 13.45 -6.28 17.39
C SER A 86 12.44 -7.30 16.84
N VAL A 87 11.57 -6.86 15.95
CA VAL A 87 10.66 -7.76 15.22
C VAL A 87 11.46 -8.61 14.23
N SER A 88 10.84 -9.64 13.65
CA SER A 88 11.49 -10.51 12.66
C SER A 88 10.47 -11.08 11.68
N ALA A 89 10.94 -11.77 10.64
CA ALA A 89 10.09 -12.49 9.69
C ALA A 89 8.99 -11.58 9.10
N MET A 90 9.40 -10.41 8.64
CA MET A 90 8.48 -9.47 8.00
C MET A 90 8.03 -10.00 6.64
N ASP A 91 6.77 -9.76 6.33
CA ASP A 91 6.16 -10.07 5.04
C ASP A 91 5.21 -8.94 4.64
N PHE A 92 5.29 -8.53 3.37
CA PHE A 92 4.49 -7.45 2.81
C PHE A 92 4.06 -7.85 1.40
N PRO A 93 2.90 -8.50 1.27
CA PRO A 93 2.22 -8.62 0.00
C PRO A 93 1.77 -7.23 -0.48
N ASP A 94 2.39 -6.72 -1.53
CA ASP A 94 1.95 -5.48 -2.18
C ASP A 94 0.69 -5.72 -3.01
N ASP A 95 -0.46 -5.33 -2.48
CA ASP A 95 -1.79 -5.49 -3.08
C ASP A 95 -2.26 -4.22 -3.81
N ASP A 96 -1.46 -3.16 -3.82
CA ASP A 96 -1.64 -2.06 -4.75
C ASP A 96 -1.06 -2.47 -6.11
N LEU A 97 -1.78 -2.16 -7.18
CA LEU A 97 -1.45 -2.62 -8.53
C LEU A 97 -0.97 -1.49 -9.43
N ASP A 98 -1.02 -0.24 -8.96
CA ASP A 98 -0.55 0.92 -9.69
C ASP A 98 0.98 1.01 -9.68
N GLN A 99 1.51 1.60 -10.75
CA GLN A 99 2.95 1.78 -10.87
C GLN A 99 3.43 2.87 -9.90
N PHE A 100 4.51 2.57 -9.17
CA PHE A 100 5.14 3.42 -8.16
C PHE A 100 4.32 3.66 -6.89
N GLU A 101 3.31 2.84 -6.66
CA GLU A 101 2.47 2.86 -5.45
C GLU A 101 2.53 1.50 -4.77
N ILE A 102 2.28 1.49 -3.47
CA ILE A 102 2.20 0.27 -2.68
C ILE A 102 1.02 0.34 -1.72
N GLY A 103 0.58 -0.82 -1.26
CA GLY A 103 -0.49 -0.92 -0.27
C GLY A 103 -0.71 -2.36 0.15
N GLY A 104 -1.27 -2.56 1.34
CA GLY A 104 -1.58 -3.89 1.85
C GLY A 104 -1.16 -4.10 3.30
N LEU A 105 -1.19 -5.36 3.73
CA LEU A 105 -0.93 -5.72 5.12
C LEU A 105 0.55 -6.07 5.35
N LEU A 106 1.30 -5.16 5.98
CA LEU A 106 2.62 -5.48 6.51
C LEU A 106 2.45 -6.34 7.76
N SER A 107 3.11 -7.50 7.82
CA SER A 107 3.07 -8.39 8.98
C SER A 107 4.47 -8.76 9.45
N TRP A 108 4.59 -9.13 10.71
CA TRP A 108 5.85 -9.55 11.33
C TRP A 108 5.63 -10.54 12.47
N LYS A 109 6.73 -11.09 12.97
CA LYS A 109 6.80 -11.85 14.21
C LYS A 109 7.27 -10.94 15.34
N ASN A 110 6.48 -10.88 16.42
CA ASN A 110 6.83 -10.17 17.64
C ASN A 110 8.18 -10.66 18.24
N PRO A 111 8.95 -9.78 18.92
CA PRO A 111 10.14 -10.18 19.66
C PRO A 111 9.81 -11.23 20.73
N SER A 112 10.78 -12.04 21.14
CA SER A 112 10.58 -13.00 22.24
C SER A 112 10.41 -12.34 23.60
N ASP A 113 11.02 -11.16 23.79
CA ASP A 113 10.85 -10.30 24.94
C ASP A 113 10.48 -8.90 24.44
N PHE A 114 9.27 -8.47 24.78
CA PHE A 114 8.74 -7.14 24.46
C PHE A 114 8.23 -6.43 25.72
N SER A 115 8.72 -6.84 26.90
CA SER A 115 8.29 -6.28 28.20
C SER A 115 8.54 -4.78 28.31
N GLU A 116 9.57 -4.28 27.64
CA GLU A 116 9.94 -2.86 27.59
C GLU A 116 9.50 -2.15 26.30
N VAL A 117 8.74 -2.82 25.42
CA VAL A 117 8.22 -2.25 24.18
C VAL A 117 6.81 -1.70 24.42
N ILE A 118 6.55 -0.46 24.00
CA ILE A 118 5.23 0.18 24.11
C ILE A 118 4.47 0.20 22.78
N ASP A 119 5.17 0.37 21.66
CA ASP A 119 4.62 0.25 20.31
C ASP A 119 5.70 -0.07 19.26
N TYR A 120 5.21 -0.36 18.06
CA TYR A 120 5.97 -0.55 16.84
C TYR A 120 5.73 0.64 15.91
N GLU A 121 6.80 1.29 15.45
CA GLU A 121 6.74 2.40 14.49
C GLU A 121 7.16 1.90 13.10
N VAL A 122 6.38 2.26 12.09
CA VAL A 122 6.54 1.78 10.71
C VAL A 122 6.88 2.95 9.80
N TYR A 123 7.88 2.75 8.94
CA TYR A 123 8.34 3.76 8.00
C TYR A 123 8.66 3.15 6.63
N LEU A 124 8.62 3.99 5.60
CA LEU A 124 9.36 3.78 4.36
C LEU A 124 10.80 4.25 4.52
N ALA A 125 11.76 3.62 3.85
CA ALA A 125 13.17 4.00 3.89
C ALA A 125 13.89 3.72 2.57
N GLU A 126 14.99 4.44 2.33
CA GLU A 126 15.81 4.28 1.12
C GLU A 126 16.72 3.06 1.17
N ASP A 127 17.01 2.54 2.36
CA ASP A 127 17.83 1.34 2.57
C ASP A 127 17.42 0.54 3.80
N SER A 128 18.06 -0.62 4.01
CA SER A 128 17.81 -1.51 5.15
C SER A 128 18.25 -0.93 6.49
N ASN A 129 18.99 0.19 6.52
CA ASN A 129 19.38 0.87 7.75
C ASN A 129 18.35 1.92 8.18
N GLY A 130 17.29 2.13 7.39
CA GLY A 130 16.28 3.13 7.69
C GLY A 130 16.69 4.57 7.33
N THR A 131 17.62 4.74 6.37
CA THR A 131 18.04 6.07 5.93
C THR A 131 16.90 6.83 5.24
N ASN A 132 16.88 8.14 5.42
CA ASN A 132 15.90 9.08 4.85
C ASN A 132 14.43 8.68 5.05
N ARG A 133 14.12 8.03 6.16
CA ARG A 133 12.80 7.42 6.41
C ARG A 133 11.61 8.39 6.39
N SER A 134 10.46 7.89 5.94
CA SER A 134 9.15 8.56 5.97
C SER A 134 8.18 7.79 6.86
N TYR A 135 7.57 8.47 7.83
CA TYR A 135 6.69 7.86 8.82
C TYR A 135 5.33 7.49 8.23
N LEU A 136 4.93 6.22 8.39
CA LEU A 136 3.61 5.73 7.98
C LEU A 136 2.64 5.67 9.16
N GLY A 137 3.10 5.22 10.33
CA GLY A 137 2.24 5.05 11.49
C GLY A 137 2.86 4.17 12.57
N ASN A 138 2.08 3.89 13.62
CA ASN A 138 2.48 3.00 14.70
C ASN A 138 1.32 2.12 15.19
N VAL A 139 1.66 1.00 15.81
CA VAL A 139 0.70 0.09 16.45
C VAL A 139 1.17 -0.34 17.82
N SER A 140 0.23 -0.52 18.75
CA SER A 140 0.53 -0.91 20.13
C SER A 140 1.30 -2.24 20.19
N VAL A 141 2.11 -2.40 21.24
CA VAL A 141 2.79 -3.66 21.54
C VAL A 141 1.81 -4.85 21.61
N GLY A 142 2.26 -6.00 21.12
CA GLY A 142 1.44 -7.22 21.03
C GLY A 142 0.74 -7.38 19.67
N THR A 143 0.54 -6.30 18.92
CA THR A 143 0.13 -6.36 17.51
C THR A 143 1.29 -6.86 16.65
N ASN A 144 0.99 -7.52 15.54
CA ASN A 144 1.98 -8.12 14.65
C ASN A 144 1.78 -7.75 13.17
N SER A 145 1.05 -6.67 12.91
CA SER A 145 0.76 -6.18 11.57
C SER A 145 0.41 -4.69 11.55
N PHE A 146 0.52 -4.08 10.36
CA PHE A 146 0.15 -2.70 10.06
C PHE A 146 -0.44 -2.63 8.65
N ASP A 147 -1.60 -1.98 8.51
CA ASP A 147 -2.20 -1.71 7.21
C ASP A 147 -1.51 -0.51 6.56
N VAL A 148 -0.74 -0.76 5.50
CA VAL A 148 -0.24 0.29 4.61
C VAL A 148 -1.40 0.73 3.72
N PRO A 149 -1.81 2.01 3.75
CA PRO A 149 -2.92 2.49 2.91
C PRO A 149 -2.66 2.24 1.42
N ALA A 150 -3.71 2.01 0.65
CA ALA A 150 -3.63 2.06 -0.82
C ALA A 150 -3.13 3.44 -1.29
N GLU A 151 -2.59 3.50 -2.49
CA GLU A 151 -2.03 4.68 -3.13
C GLU A 151 -0.84 5.28 -2.33
N THR A 152 -0.12 4.44 -1.57
CA THR A 152 1.07 4.91 -0.86
C THR A 152 2.22 5.01 -1.85
N GLY A 153 2.53 6.23 -2.29
CA GLY A 153 3.61 6.48 -3.26
C GLY A 153 4.99 6.02 -2.77
N LEU A 154 5.66 5.21 -3.58
CA LEU A 154 6.96 4.59 -3.29
C LEU A 154 8.14 5.58 -3.33
N GLN A 155 8.09 6.59 -4.22
CA GLN A 155 9.14 7.60 -4.39
C GLN A 155 10.55 6.99 -4.54
N SER A 156 11.55 7.43 -3.74
CA SER A 156 12.90 6.85 -3.70
C SER A 156 13.04 5.70 -2.69
N PHE A 157 11.96 5.35 -1.98
CA PHE A 157 12.00 4.33 -0.94
C PHE A 157 12.07 2.93 -1.55
N SER A 158 12.82 2.05 -0.89
CA SER A 158 13.00 0.67 -1.34
C SER A 158 12.77 -0.36 -0.23
N HIS A 159 12.55 0.11 1.01
CA HIS A 159 12.35 -0.73 2.18
C HIS A 159 11.18 -0.23 3.03
N LEU A 160 10.44 -1.17 3.60
CA LEU A 160 9.65 -0.96 4.81
C LEU A 160 10.52 -1.30 6.02
N VAL A 161 10.52 -0.43 7.01
CA VAL A 161 11.29 -0.63 8.24
C VAL A 161 10.39 -0.52 9.45
N VAL A 162 10.59 -1.44 10.40
CA VAL A 162 9.83 -1.47 11.65
C VAL A 162 10.79 -1.28 12.82
N TYR A 163 10.47 -0.29 13.65
CA TYR A 163 11.18 0.03 14.86
C TYR A 163 10.36 -0.34 16.07
N THR A 164 11.01 -0.87 17.11
CA THR A 164 10.39 -1.01 18.42
C THR A 164 10.71 0.22 19.25
N ARG A 165 9.71 0.69 20.01
CA ARG A 165 9.87 1.86 20.87
C ARG A 165 9.63 1.48 22.31
N SER A 166 10.51 1.96 23.18
CA SER A 166 10.40 1.84 24.63
C SER A 166 9.84 3.12 25.24
N PRO A 167 9.52 3.15 26.56
CA PRO A 167 9.17 4.39 27.25
C PRO A 167 10.25 5.48 27.17
N LEU A 168 11.50 5.11 26.86
CA LEU A 168 12.62 6.02 26.79
C LEU A 168 12.84 6.56 25.37
N VAL A 169 12.94 5.66 24.40
CA VAL A 169 13.33 5.98 23.02
C VAL A 169 12.98 4.83 22.06
N GLU A 170 12.86 5.17 20.78
CA GLU A 170 12.84 4.23 19.65
C GLU A 170 14.21 3.52 19.53
N GLN A 171 14.21 2.26 19.12
CA GLN A 171 15.46 1.55 18.80
C GLN A 171 16.22 2.27 17.67
N SER A 172 17.54 2.18 17.64
CA SER A 172 18.36 2.84 16.62
C SER A 172 18.59 2.00 15.36
N THR A 173 18.28 0.71 15.41
CA THR A 173 18.44 -0.24 14.29
C THR A 173 17.09 -0.90 13.99
N PRO A 174 16.54 -0.77 12.77
CA PRO A 174 15.27 -1.38 12.42
C PRO A 174 15.41 -2.87 12.09
N GLU A 175 14.27 -3.57 12.07
CA GLU A 175 14.10 -4.68 11.13
C GLU A 175 13.68 -4.09 9.78
N ALA A 176 14.23 -4.57 8.67
CA ALA A 176 13.96 -4.05 7.33
C ALA A 176 13.47 -5.13 6.36
N LEU A 177 12.51 -4.77 5.53
CA LEU A 177 11.97 -5.59 4.45
C LEU A 177 12.12 -4.83 3.15
N ARG A 178 12.79 -5.44 2.17
CA ARG A 178 12.89 -4.87 0.82
C ARG A 178 11.52 -4.97 0.14
N ILE A 179 11.07 -3.86 -0.42
CA ILE A 179 9.81 -3.76 -1.15
C ILE A 179 9.98 -4.42 -2.52
N ILE A 180 8.99 -5.23 -2.92
CA ILE A 180 8.84 -5.76 -4.26
C ILE A 180 7.52 -5.21 -4.80
N GLU A 181 7.62 -4.19 -5.63
CA GLU A 181 6.48 -3.52 -6.27
C GLU A 181 5.73 -4.52 -7.18
N THR A 182 4.41 -4.55 -7.05
CA THR A 182 3.54 -5.33 -7.93
C THR A 182 2.79 -4.39 -8.87
N VAL A 183 2.98 -4.57 -10.19
CA VAL A 183 2.25 -3.81 -11.21
C VAL A 183 1.46 -4.74 -12.10
N ALA A 184 0.18 -4.46 -12.27
CA ALA A 184 -0.73 -5.33 -13.02
C ALA A 184 -1.62 -4.60 -14.04
N SER A 185 -1.09 -3.64 -14.80
CA SER A 185 -1.85 -3.01 -15.89
C SER A 185 -2.01 -3.92 -17.11
N VAL A 186 -3.21 -3.93 -17.71
CA VAL A 186 -3.46 -4.62 -18.98
C VAL A 186 -2.72 -3.93 -20.14
N SER A 187 -2.71 -4.53 -21.33
CA SER A 187 -2.11 -3.91 -22.52
C SER A 187 -2.87 -4.29 -23.80
N ALA A 188 -2.44 -3.77 -24.95
CA ALA A 188 -2.98 -4.13 -26.26
C ALA A 188 -4.53 -4.09 -26.35
N ILE A 189 -5.14 -3.07 -25.73
CA ILE A 189 -6.58 -2.88 -25.76
C ILE A 189 -7.05 -2.55 -27.19
N SER A 190 -8.11 -3.21 -27.65
CA SER A 190 -8.71 -2.95 -28.95
C SER A 190 -10.22 -3.15 -28.90
N PHE A 191 -10.96 -2.22 -29.50
CA PHE A 191 -12.40 -2.30 -29.67
C PHE A 191 -12.75 -1.88 -31.09
N VAL A 192 -13.64 -2.63 -31.72
CA VAL A 192 -14.25 -2.28 -33.00
C VAL A 192 -15.74 -2.23 -32.75
N ASP A 193 -16.34 -1.10 -33.10
CA ASP A 193 -17.77 -0.91 -33.05
C ASP A 193 -18.41 -1.56 -34.27
N LEU A 194 -19.35 -2.47 -34.00
CA LEU A 194 -20.09 -3.29 -34.95
C LEU A 194 -21.58 -2.96 -34.93
N ASP A 195 -21.99 -2.01 -34.10
CA ASP A 195 -23.35 -1.52 -34.02
C ASP A 195 -23.50 -0.33 -34.94
N LEU A 196 -24.05 -0.57 -36.13
CA LEU A 196 -24.00 0.37 -37.26
C LEU A 196 -24.98 1.56 -37.13
N ASP A 197 -25.48 1.78 -35.92
CA ASP A 197 -26.43 2.82 -35.56
C ASP A 197 -25.71 3.99 -34.89
N THR A 198 -26.15 5.21 -35.20
CA THR A 198 -25.49 6.43 -34.71
C THR A 198 -25.65 6.58 -33.21
N ASP A 199 -24.56 6.96 -32.52
CA ASP A 199 -24.49 7.14 -31.06
C ASP A 199 -24.72 5.86 -30.23
N GLU A 200 -24.68 4.69 -30.86
CA GLU A 200 -24.76 3.38 -30.21
C GLU A 200 -23.42 2.63 -30.35
N LEU A 201 -23.22 1.60 -29.53
CA LEU A 201 -22.02 0.81 -29.49
C LEU A 201 -22.42 -0.65 -29.40
N GLY A 202 -21.64 -1.51 -30.07
CA GLY A 202 -21.76 -2.94 -29.89
C GLY A 202 -20.55 -3.64 -30.48
N GLY A 203 -20.15 -4.77 -29.90
CA GLY A 203 -18.98 -5.51 -30.38
C GLY A 203 -18.16 -6.10 -29.26
N ARG A 204 -16.91 -6.43 -29.55
CA ARG A 204 -16.04 -7.16 -28.63
C ARG A 204 -14.81 -6.34 -28.28
N LEU A 205 -14.69 -5.97 -27.02
CA LEU A 205 -13.49 -5.38 -26.44
C LEU A 205 -12.49 -6.49 -26.17
N LEU A 206 -11.24 -6.30 -26.58
CA LEU A 206 -10.12 -7.23 -26.37
C LEU A 206 -8.97 -6.52 -25.64
N TRP A 207 -8.21 -7.26 -24.82
CA TRP A 207 -6.97 -6.79 -24.19
C TRP A 207 -6.01 -7.95 -23.94
N GLN A 208 -4.75 -7.63 -23.72
CA GLN A 208 -3.72 -8.54 -23.24
C GLN A 208 -3.60 -8.43 -21.72
N GLU A 209 -3.51 -9.58 -21.04
CA GLU A 209 -3.34 -9.63 -19.59
C GLU A 209 -2.01 -9.03 -19.13
N PRO A 210 -1.94 -8.54 -17.88
CA PRO A 210 -0.69 -8.09 -17.28
C PRO A 210 0.35 -9.21 -17.19
N ALA A 211 1.62 -8.84 -17.04
CA ALA A 211 2.71 -9.81 -16.88
C ALA A 211 2.61 -10.64 -15.59
N SER A 212 2.01 -10.06 -14.53
CA SER A 212 1.69 -10.73 -13.27
C SER A 212 0.21 -10.54 -12.96
N THR A 213 -0.48 -11.65 -12.71
CA THR A 213 -1.91 -11.66 -12.39
C THR A 213 -2.18 -12.27 -11.02
N GLU A 214 -1.14 -12.54 -10.22
CA GLU A 214 -1.26 -13.25 -8.94
C GLU A 214 -2.18 -12.54 -7.94
N ARG A 215 -2.29 -11.21 -8.05
CA ARG A 215 -3.08 -10.34 -7.16
C ARG A 215 -4.27 -9.65 -7.83
N VAL A 216 -4.48 -9.93 -9.12
CA VAL A 216 -5.63 -9.37 -9.85
C VAL A 216 -6.85 -10.23 -9.54
N GLU A 217 -7.81 -9.68 -8.80
CA GLU A 217 -9.10 -10.35 -8.56
C GLU A 217 -10.09 -10.08 -9.70
N PHE A 218 -10.08 -8.87 -10.26
CA PHE A 218 -11.02 -8.45 -11.30
C PHE A 218 -10.39 -7.53 -12.35
N TYR A 219 -10.96 -7.58 -13.56
CA TYR A 219 -10.89 -6.50 -14.53
C TYR A 219 -12.19 -5.71 -14.47
N VAL A 220 -12.11 -4.39 -14.49
CA VAL A 220 -13.28 -3.50 -14.44
C VAL A 220 -13.23 -2.57 -15.64
N VAL A 221 -14.34 -2.51 -16.39
CA VAL A 221 -14.44 -1.77 -17.65
C VAL A 221 -15.49 -0.67 -17.55
N TYR A 222 -15.12 0.55 -17.93
CA TYR A 222 -15.99 1.72 -17.90
C TYR A 222 -15.97 2.47 -19.24
N LEU A 223 -17.06 3.18 -19.51
CA LEU A 223 -17.06 4.26 -20.50
C LEU A 223 -16.52 5.53 -19.85
N ALA A 224 -15.61 6.24 -20.52
CA ALA A 224 -14.96 7.44 -20.00
C ALA A 224 -14.96 8.59 -21.01
N LEU A 225 -14.88 9.82 -20.47
CA LEU A 225 -14.82 11.05 -21.25
C LEU A 225 -13.44 11.28 -21.89
N ASP A 226 -12.41 10.63 -21.38
CA ASP A 226 -11.02 10.71 -21.84
C ASP A 226 -10.23 9.42 -21.53
N SER A 227 -8.96 9.40 -21.96
CA SER A 227 -8.08 8.25 -21.79
C SER A 227 -7.58 8.03 -20.35
N VAL A 228 -7.87 8.95 -19.42
CA VAL A 228 -7.47 8.82 -18.01
C VAL A 228 -8.66 8.37 -17.12
N GLY A 229 -9.84 8.15 -17.71
CA GLY A 229 -11.00 7.61 -17.00
C GLY A 229 -11.93 8.67 -16.42
N THR A 230 -11.83 9.94 -16.82
CA THR A 230 -12.72 10.99 -16.30
C THR A 230 -14.19 10.66 -16.58
N GLY A 231 -15.05 10.73 -15.57
CA GLY A 231 -16.48 10.40 -15.69
C GLY A 231 -16.79 8.90 -15.79
N GLY A 232 -15.80 8.03 -15.54
CA GLY A 232 -15.87 6.58 -15.62
C GLY A 232 -16.72 5.87 -14.56
N GLU A 233 -17.76 6.49 -14.00
CA GLU A 233 -18.61 5.84 -12.99
C GLU A 233 -19.70 4.93 -13.59
N VAL A 234 -19.75 4.77 -14.91
CA VAL A 234 -20.76 3.95 -15.62
C VAL A 234 -20.12 2.64 -16.10
N PRO A 235 -20.31 1.51 -15.38
CA PRO A 235 -19.83 0.21 -15.82
C PRO A 235 -20.45 -0.14 -17.18
N VAL A 236 -19.64 -0.74 -18.05
CA VAL A 236 -20.15 -1.25 -19.33
C VAL A 236 -20.80 -2.62 -19.10
N GLY A 237 -22.10 -2.72 -19.36
CA GLY A 237 -22.90 -3.94 -19.14
C GLY A 237 -23.64 -3.99 -17.79
N THR A 238 -24.79 -4.68 -17.75
CA THR A 238 -25.72 -4.74 -16.59
C THR A 238 -25.33 -5.72 -15.50
N GLN A 239 -24.23 -6.45 -15.67
CA GLN A 239 -23.55 -7.10 -14.57
C GLN A 239 -22.31 -6.28 -14.28
N ARG A 240 -22.12 -5.91 -13.00
CA ARG A 240 -20.77 -5.85 -12.42
C ARG A 240 -20.19 -7.23 -12.74
N THR A 241 -19.57 -7.37 -13.91
CA THR A 241 -18.96 -8.62 -14.31
C THR A 241 -17.65 -8.64 -13.55
N THR A 242 -17.76 -8.81 -12.24
CA THR A 242 -16.72 -9.34 -11.38
C THR A 242 -16.42 -10.71 -11.94
N LEU A 243 -15.63 -10.74 -13.00
CA LEU A 243 -15.15 -11.95 -13.62
C LEU A 243 -14.18 -12.56 -12.61
N PRO A 244 -14.57 -13.62 -11.87
CA PRO A 244 -13.74 -14.19 -10.82
C PRO A 244 -12.72 -15.15 -11.43
N THR A 245 -12.05 -14.69 -12.48
CA THR A 245 -11.08 -15.49 -13.23
C THR A 245 -10.18 -14.55 -14.01
N VAL A 246 -8.97 -14.41 -13.50
CA VAL A 246 -7.75 -14.43 -14.30
C VAL A 246 -7.94 -15.36 -15.51
N ASN A 247 -7.53 -14.94 -16.72
CA ASN A 247 -7.75 -15.54 -18.06
C ASN A 247 -8.92 -14.99 -18.90
N ILE A 248 -9.45 -13.81 -18.60
CA ILE A 248 -10.40 -13.15 -19.50
C ILE A 248 -9.73 -11.94 -20.14
N THR A 249 -9.65 -12.00 -21.46
CA THR A 249 -9.01 -11.03 -22.36
C THR A 249 -10.03 -10.37 -23.28
N ALA A 250 -11.32 -10.55 -22.99
CA ALA A 250 -12.39 -10.02 -23.82
C ALA A 250 -13.67 -9.74 -23.03
N LEU A 251 -14.39 -8.69 -23.43
CA LEU A 251 -15.73 -8.35 -22.95
C LEU A 251 -16.62 -8.03 -24.15
N ASP A 252 -17.79 -8.66 -24.21
CA ASP A 252 -18.80 -8.32 -25.22
C ASP A 252 -19.59 -7.10 -24.72
N ILE A 253 -19.57 -6.03 -25.51
CA ILE A 253 -20.44 -4.87 -25.36
C ILE A 253 -21.71 -5.19 -26.14
N LEU A 254 -22.85 -5.16 -25.44
CA LEU A 254 -24.14 -5.46 -26.06
C LEU A 254 -24.43 -4.44 -27.15
N TYR A 255 -25.10 -4.90 -28.22
CA TYR A 255 -25.68 -4.00 -29.21
C TYR A 255 -26.70 -3.06 -28.54
N ASP A 256 -26.96 -1.93 -29.19
CA ASP A 256 -27.74 -0.79 -28.74
C ASP A 256 -27.19 -0.15 -27.45
N THR A 257 -25.89 -0.29 -27.13
CA THR A 257 -25.32 0.35 -25.94
C THR A 257 -25.14 1.85 -26.20
N PRO A 258 -25.86 2.75 -25.50
CA PRO A 258 -25.76 4.17 -25.81
C PRO A 258 -24.36 4.71 -25.50
N ARG A 259 -23.70 5.28 -26.51
CA ARG A 259 -22.36 5.90 -26.38
C ARG A 259 -22.38 7.12 -25.47
N GLN A 260 -23.46 7.90 -25.52
CA GLN A 260 -23.57 9.21 -24.87
C GLN A 260 -22.40 10.14 -25.26
N ASN A 261 -21.87 10.94 -24.32
CA ASN A 261 -20.73 11.83 -24.54
C ASN A 261 -19.37 11.17 -24.27
N PHE A 262 -19.34 9.84 -24.06
CA PHE A 262 -18.11 9.12 -23.81
C PHE A 262 -17.27 8.98 -25.08
N SER A 263 -15.95 9.03 -24.91
CA SER A 263 -14.98 8.97 -26.00
C SER A 263 -13.99 7.82 -25.85
N HIS A 264 -13.97 7.14 -24.71
CA HIS A 264 -13.05 6.04 -24.43
C HIS A 264 -13.74 4.89 -23.70
N LEU A 265 -13.21 3.68 -23.88
CA LEU A 265 -13.35 2.56 -22.96
C LEU A 265 -12.08 2.49 -22.12
N VAL A 266 -12.22 2.37 -20.81
CA VAL A 266 -11.10 2.24 -19.88
C VAL A 266 -11.19 0.92 -19.12
N ILE A 267 -10.06 0.27 -18.91
CA ILE A 267 -9.94 -0.98 -18.17
C ILE A 267 -9.01 -0.75 -16.98
N TYR A 268 -9.48 -1.16 -15.81
CA TYR A 268 -8.74 -1.19 -14.55
C TYR A 268 -8.53 -2.63 -14.12
N THR A 269 -7.41 -2.91 -13.44
CA THR A 269 -7.31 -4.10 -12.60
C THR A 269 -7.67 -3.77 -11.16
N ARG A 270 -8.16 -4.77 -10.44
CA ARG A 270 -8.58 -4.62 -9.05
C ARG A 270 -8.11 -5.79 -8.22
N SER A 271 -7.48 -5.49 -7.09
CA SER A 271 -7.07 -6.47 -6.08
C SER A 271 -8.10 -6.56 -4.95
N SER A 272 -7.76 -7.33 -3.90
CA SER A 272 -8.47 -7.36 -2.63
C SER A 272 -8.45 -6.01 -1.90
N LEU A 273 -7.44 -5.18 -2.17
CA LEU A 273 -7.22 -3.89 -1.52
C LEU A 273 -8.00 -2.77 -2.22
N ALA A 274 -7.74 -2.55 -3.51
CA ALA A 274 -8.26 -1.43 -4.27
C ALA A 274 -8.36 -1.74 -5.78
N GLU A 275 -9.15 -0.92 -6.48
CA GLU A 275 -9.08 -0.82 -7.94
C GLU A 275 -7.95 0.15 -8.29
N GLN A 276 -7.23 -0.12 -9.38
CA GLN A 276 -6.20 0.79 -9.85
C GLN A 276 -6.75 2.21 -10.05
N THR A 277 -5.91 3.21 -9.84
CA THR A 277 -6.24 4.60 -10.16
C THR A 277 -5.85 4.98 -11.58
N THR A 278 -4.90 4.26 -12.20
CA THR A 278 -4.47 4.52 -13.57
C THR A 278 -4.97 3.44 -14.55
N PRO A 279 -5.97 3.74 -15.43
CA PRO A 279 -6.47 2.78 -16.39
C PRO A 279 -5.62 2.64 -17.65
N VAL A 280 -5.96 1.64 -18.44
CA VAL A 280 -5.59 1.55 -19.87
C VAL A 280 -6.81 1.80 -20.73
N ALA A 281 -6.67 2.65 -21.75
CA ALA A 281 -7.79 3.17 -22.53
C ALA A 281 -7.73 2.82 -24.02
N ALA A 282 -8.91 2.59 -24.60
CA ALA A 282 -9.15 2.53 -26.04
C ALA A 282 -10.08 3.68 -26.44
N ALA A 283 -9.74 4.42 -27.49
CA ALA A 283 -10.64 5.42 -28.05
C ALA A 283 -11.85 4.73 -28.70
N LEU A 284 -13.03 5.30 -28.47
CA LEU A 284 -14.24 4.90 -29.16
C LEU A 284 -14.27 5.49 -30.56
N SER A 285 -14.65 4.65 -31.53
CA SER A 285 -15.03 5.07 -32.87
C SER A 285 -16.46 4.59 -33.07
N ASP A 286 -17.39 5.50 -33.32
CA ASP A 286 -18.77 5.18 -33.69
C ASP A 286 -18.79 4.97 -35.20
N THR A 287 -19.11 3.74 -35.60
CA THR A 287 -19.13 3.34 -37.01
C THR A 287 -20.57 3.16 -37.45
N PHE A 288 -21.22 4.23 -37.89
CA PHE A 288 -22.59 4.14 -38.42
C PHE A 288 -22.62 3.96 -39.95
N ALA A 289 -23.62 3.22 -40.43
CA ALA A 289 -23.79 2.95 -41.86
C ALA A 289 -25.25 3.10 -42.31
N THR A 290 -25.58 4.26 -42.90
CA THR A 290 -26.93 4.56 -43.38
C THR A 290 -27.01 4.55 -44.90
N VAL A 291 -27.99 3.82 -45.46
CA VAL A 291 -28.32 3.89 -46.88
C VAL A 291 -28.99 5.22 -47.22
N SER A 292 -28.79 5.72 -48.44
CA SER A 292 -29.41 6.98 -48.88
C SER A 292 -30.16 6.80 -50.20
N ASN A 293 -30.90 7.82 -50.64
CA ASN A 293 -31.63 7.82 -51.92
C ASN A 293 -32.51 6.58 -52.13
N VAL A 294 -33.19 6.12 -51.07
CA VAL A 294 -34.13 5.00 -51.15
C VAL A 294 -35.30 5.39 -52.06
N THR A 295 -35.46 4.67 -53.17
CA THR A 295 -36.56 4.85 -54.11
C THR A 295 -37.22 3.52 -54.44
N PHE A 296 -38.55 3.54 -54.46
CA PHE A 296 -39.37 2.41 -54.91
C PHE A 296 -40.31 2.91 -56.00
N ALA A 297 -40.26 2.28 -57.17
CA ALA A 297 -41.18 2.55 -58.26
C ALA A 297 -42.13 1.38 -58.39
N ASP A 298 -43.40 1.59 -58.07
CA ASP A 298 -44.43 0.57 -58.23
C ASP A 298 -44.84 0.48 -59.71
N TYR A 299 -44.64 -0.69 -60.29
CA TYR A 299 -44.98 -1.04 -61.66
C TYR A 299 -46.09 -2.08 -61.71
N ASP A 300 -46.63 -2.50 -60.55
CA ASP A 300 -47.78 -3.37 -60.51
C ASP A 300 -49.05 -2.60 -60.93
N LEU A 301 -49.92 -3.26 -61.70
CA LEU A 301 -51.14 -2.66 -62.24
C LEU A 301 -52.39 -3.06 -61.45
N ASP A 302 -52.25 -4.02 -60.54
CA ASP A 302 -53.33 -4.53 -59.72
C ASP A 302 -53.48 -3.68 -58.46
N ALA A 303 -54.72 -3.31 -58.15
CA ALA A 303 -55.01 -2.57 -56.93
C ALA A 303 -54.62 -3.44 -55.73
N THR A 304 -53.86 -2.86 -54.79
CA THR A 304 -53.39 -3.47 -53.53
C THR A 304 -52.15 -4.37 -53.61
N ASP A 305 -51.60 -4.61 -54.80
CA ASP A 305 -50.33 -5.28 -54.98
C ASP A 305 -49.20 -4.24 -55.13
N ILE A 306 -47.96 -4.66 -54.85
CA ILE A 306 -46.76 -3.86 -55.06
C ILE A 306 -45.74 -4.67 -55.85
N GLY A 307 -45.14 -4.07 -56.86
CA GLY A 307 -44.21 -4.78 -57.73
C GLY A 307 -43.29 -3.83 -58.48
N GLY A 308 -42.00 -3.87 -58.17
CA GLY A 308 -41.03 -3.02 -58.86
C GLY A 308 -39.67 -2.99 -58.17
N PRO A 309 -38.70 -2.26 -58.74
CA PRO A 309 -37.36 -2.15 -58.16
C PRO A 309 -37.38 -1.26 -56.92
N LEU A 310 -36.80 -1.77 -55.83
CA LEU A 310 -36.33 -0.98 -54.71
C LEU A 310 -34.84 -0.70 -54.93
N THR A 311 -34.44 0.56 -54.89
CA THR A 311 -33.03 0.97 -55.03
C THR A 311 -32.65 1.95 -53.94
N TRP A 312 -31.37 1.97 -53.59
CA TRP A 312 -30.75 2.89 -52.65
C TRP A 312 -29.27 3.03 -52.98
N ASP A 313 -28.67 4.13 -52.55
CA ASP A 313 -27.23 4.29 -52.55
C ASP A 313 -26.65 3.67 -51.27
N PRO A 314 -25.58 2.87 -51.36
CA PRO A 314 -24.95 2.28 -50.18
C PRO A 314 -24.33 3.38 -49.30
N PRO A 315 -24.06 3.07 -48.02
CA PRO A 315 -23.29 3.95 -47.14
C PRO A 315 -21.88 4.24 -47.72
N GLY A 316 -21.27 5.34 -47.28
CA GLY A 316 -19.93 5.72 -47.73
C GLY A 316 -18.83 4.72 -47.33
N ASP A 317 -19.00 4.06 -46.18
CA ASP A 317 -18.16 2.95 -45.72
C ASP A 317 -19.04 1.70 -45.57
N VAL A 318 -18.60 0.59 -46.17
CA VAL A 318 -19.28 -0.71 -46.15
C VAL A 318 -18.41 -1.81 -45.57
N SER A 319 -17.28 -1.46 -44.96
CA SER A 319 -16.30 -2.41 -44.41
C SER A 319 -16.91 -3.37 -43.38
N GLU A 320 -17.82 -2.86 -42.55
CA GLU A 320 -18.54 -3.63 -41.51
C GLU A 320 -19.99 -4.00 -41.91
N VAL A 321 -20.44 -3.62 -43.12
CA VAL A 321 -21.80 -3.95 -43.61
C VAL A 321 -21.83 -5.35 -44.21
N VAL A 322 -22.40 -6.31 -43.48
CA VAL A 322 -22.50 -7.72 -43.92
C VAL A 322 -23.71 -7.98 -44.82
N THR A 323 -24.86 -7.37 -44.51
CA THR A 323 -26.10 -7.58 -45.26
C THR A 323 -27.04 -6.38 -45.16
N TYR A 324 -27.89 -6.18 -46.17
CA TYR A 324 -29.02 -5.26 -46.10
C TYR A 324 -30.30 -6.07 -45.93
N ILE A 325 -31.11 -5.71 -44.93
CA ILE A 325 -32.42 -6.34 -44.71
C ILE A 325 -33.51 -5.31 -44.96
N VAL A 326 -34.46 -5.66 -45.82
CA VAL A 326 -35.56 -4.79 -46.22
C VAL A 326 -36.86 -5.34 -45.63
N TYR A 327 -37.62 -4.48 -44.97
CA TYR A 327 -38.91 -4.81 -44.38
C TYR A 327 -40.00 -3.91 -44.96
N LEU A 328 -41.20 -4.47 -45.11
CA LEU A 328 -42.41 -3.66 -45.23
C LEU A 328 -42.82 -3.19 -43.83
N ALA A 329 -42.94 -1.88 -43.64
CA ALA A 329 -43.38 -1.29 -42.39
C ALA A 329 -44.81 -0.73 -42.53
N ARG A 330 -45.59 -0.83 -41.45
CA ARG A 330 -46.92 -0.19 -41.35
C ARG A 330 -46.75 1.20 -40.76
N ALA A 331 -47.34 2.20 -41.40
CA ALA A 331 -47.43 3.57 -40.86
C ALA A 331 -48.43 3.66 -39.69
#